data_AF-A0A6N7D0N8-F1
#
_entry.id   AF-A0A6N7D0N8-F1
#
_cell.length_a   1.000
_cell.length_b   1.000
_cell.length_c   1.000
_cell.angle_alpha   90.00
_cell.angle_beta   90.00
_cell.angle_gamma   90.00
#
_symmetry.space_group_name_H-M   'P 1'
#
loop_
_entity.id
_entity.type
_entity.pdbx_description
1 polymer ?
#
loop_
_entity_poly.entity_id
_entity_poly.type
_entity_poly.pdbx_seq_one_letter_code
_entity_poly.pdbx_strand_id
1 'polypeptide(L)'
;MTTTTLLRPLLCTTAFAAALLAAGCATHPSAAGGEWGGYHRWQQAALAEAQQGTLAWSSYYQQSFDRLTVLPPSLEQDARLEATVNLLSLARKRDAGEIAPDAFEQQRAVLEARLAQRLQHQ
;
A
#
# COMPACT_ATOMS: atom_id res chain seq x y z
N MET A 1 52.66 -31.01 11.04
CA MET A 1 52.11 -30.82 12.40
C MET A 1 51.21 -29.58 12.34
N THR A 2 49.87 -29.69 12.30
CA THR A 2 48.93 -29.93 13.43
C THR A 2 48.92 -28.75 14.43
N THR A 3 47.80 -28.10 14.83
CA THR A 3 46.35 -28.18 14.49
C THR A 3 45.58 -27.00 15.16
N THR A 4 44.32 -26.75 14.75
CA THR A 4 43.08 -26.46 15.55
C THR A 4 43.14 -25.70 16.92
N THR A 5 42.28 -24.71 17.29
CA THR A 5 41.29 -23.81 16.60
C THR A 5 40.61 -22.79 17.59
N LEU A 6 39.84 -21.80 17.08
CA LEU A 6 38.78 -20.93 17.72
C LEU A 6 39.15 -20.03 18.94
N LEU A 7 38.73 -18.75 18.99
CA LEU A 7 37.37 -18.30 19.39
C LEU A 7 37.01 -16.86 18.96
N ARG A 8 35.72 -16.66 18.66
CA ARG A 8 34.96 -15.40 18.44
C ARG A 8 33.84 -15.38 19.54
N PRO A 9 32.98 -14.35 19.75
CA PRO A 9 32.87 -12.99 19.21
C PRO A 9 32.64 -11.89 20.28
N LEU A 10 32.42 -10.63 19.86
CA LEU A 10 31.47 -9.62 20.41
C LEU A 10 31.66 -8.34 19.54
N LEU A 11 30.81 -8.06 18.54
CA LEU A 11 29.53 -7.35 18.66
C LEU A 11 29.64 -5.97 19.32
N CYS A 12 29.81 -4.92 18.50
CA CYS A 12 29.02 -3.70 18.65
C CYS A 12 28.94 -2.97 17.31
N THR A 13 27.74 -2.88 16.74
CA THR A 13 27.47 -2.38 15.38
C THR A 13 27.56 -0.86 15.30
N THR A 14 28.07 -0.36 14.17
CA THR A 14 28.26 1.06 13.87
C THR A 14 26.93 1.79 13.72
N ALA A 15 26.75 2.89 14.46
CA ALA A 15 25.69 3.85 14.20
C ALA A 15 26.04 4.68 12.95
N PHE A 16 25.22 4.59 11.91
CA PHE A 16 25.22 5.52 10.78
C PHE A 16 23.92 6.33 10.83
N ALA A 17 24.06 7.66 10.90
CA ALA A 17 22.94 8.58 10.94
C ALA A 17 23.14 9.70 9.90
N ALA A 18 22.04 10.11 9.26
CA ALA A 18 21.91 11.23 8.31
C ALA A 18 22.74 11.09 7.00
N ALA A 19 22.25 11.46 5.80
CA ALA A 19 21.20 12.41 5.48
C ALA A 19 20.60 12.10 4.09
N LEU A 20 19.27 12.15 3.96
CA LEU A 20 18.58 12.28 2.68
C LEU A 20 17.73 13.55 2.71
N LEU A 21 18.38 14.67 2.39
CA LEU A 21 17.75 15.94 2.08
C LEU A 21 17.78 16.14 0.56
N ALA A 22 16.74 15.63 -0.11
CA ALA A 22 16.41 16.01 -1.48
C ALA A 22 14.96 16.51 -1.47
N ALA A 23 14.80 17.84 -1.36
CA ALA A 23 13.50 18.48 -1.34
C ALA A 23 12.94 18.62 -2.77
N GLY A 24 11.68 18.21 -2.95
CA GLY A 24 10.97 18.25 -4.23
C GLY A 24 9.93 17.12 -4.29
N CYS A 25 8.63 17.34 -4.10
CA CYS A 25 7.88 18.59 -4.02
C CYS A 25 7.18 18.74 -2.66
N ALA A 26 7.24 19.95 -2.07
CA ALA A 26 6.42 20.30 -0.92
C ALA A 26 4.98 20.63 -1.35
N THR A 27 4.20 19.62 -1.72
CA THR A 27 2.76 19.69 -1.44
C THR A 27 2.59 19.44 0.05
N HIS A 28 2.29 20.49 0.81
CA HIS A 28 1.62 20.31 2.09
C HIS A 28 0.17 19.94 1.78
N PRO A 29 -0.29 18.68 1.92
CA PRO A 29 -1.69 18.48 2.25
C PRO A 29 -1.89 19.13 3.61
N SER A 30 -2.85 20.05 3.69
CA SER A 30 -3.36 20.61 4.93
C SER A 30 -3.58 19.53 5.98
N ALA A 31 -3.53 19.89 7.27
CA ALA A 31 -3.83 18.98 8.36
C ALA A 31 -5.33 18.57 8.38
N ALA A 32 -5.74 17.75 7.42
CA ALA A 32 -7.01 17.02 7.37
C ALA A 32 -6.97 15.87 8.39
N GLY A 33 -6.76 16.24 9.66
CA GLY A 33 -6.38 15.36 10.77
C GLY A 33 -7.51 14.52 11.35
N GLY A 34 -8.26 13.83 10.48
CA GLY A 34 -9.16 12.74 10.85
C GLY A 34 -8.60 11.38 10.42
N GLU A 35 -9.37 10.32 10.68
CA GLU A 35 -8.99 8.94 10.38
C GLU A 35 -8.74 8.72 8.87
N TRP A 36 -9.46 9.46 8.01
CA TRP A 36 -9.23 9.58 6.56
C TRP A 36 -7.81 10.02 6.18
N GLY A 37 -7.24 11.00 6.88
CA GLY A 37 -5.87 11.44 6.65
C GLY A 37 -4.85 10.36 7.02
N GLY A 38 -5.15 9.52 8.01
CA GLY A 38 -4.38 8.32 8.34
C GLY A 38 -4.48 7.25 7.25
N TYR A 39 -5.70 6.97 6.78
CA TYR A 39 -5.98 6.04 5.67
C TYR A 39 -5.19 6.41 4.41
N HIS A 40 -5.25 7.67 3.95
CA HIS A 40 -4.57 8.07 2.70
C HIS A 40 -3.05 7.97 2.77
N ARG A 41 -2.42 8.34 3.89
CA ARG A 41 -0.96 8.19 4.05
C ARG A 41 -0.53 6.72 4.03
N TRP A 42 -1.29 5.85 4.72
CA TRP A 42 -1.04 4.41 4.66
C TRP A 42 -1.25 3.87 3.24
N GLN A 43 -2.34 4.26 2.58
CA GLN A 43 -2.69 3.80 1.24
C GLN A 43 -1.59 4.11 0.22
N GLN A 44 -1.01 5.32 0.27
CA GLN A 44 0.08 5.72 -0.62
C GLN A 44 1.34 4.85 -0.42
N ALA A 45 1.72 4.55 0.82
CA ALA A 45 2.86 3.70 1.12
C ALA A 45 2.62 2.23 0.69
N ALA A 46 1.47 1.67 1.07
CA ALA A 46 1.12 0.29 0.75
C ALA A 46 0.88 0.07 -0.75
N LEU A 47 0.43 1.09 -1.49
CA LEU A 47 0.34 1.05 -2.96
C LEU A 47 1.74 0.97 -3.59
N ALA A 48 2.72 1.72 -3.08
CA ALA A 48 4.10 1.65 -3.56
C ALA A 48 4.72 0.26 -3.29
N GLU A 49 4.46 -0.32 -2.12
CA GLU A 49 4.86 -1.71 -1.80
C GLU A 49 4.22 -2.73 -2.77
N ALA A 50 2.94 -2.56 -3.10
CA ALA A 50 2.24 -3.44 -4.04
C ALA A 50 2.79 -3.33 -5.47
N GLN A 51 3.09 -2.11 -5.93
CA GLN A 51 3.72 -1.84 -7.22
C GLN A 51 5.15 -2.39 -7.31
N GLN A 52 5.90 -2.37 -6.22
CA GLN A 52 7.25 -2.96 -6.12
C GLN A 52 7.22 -4.49 -5.95
N GLY A 53 6.05 -5.09 -5.75
CA GLY A 53 5.89 -6.52 -5.50
C GLY A 53 6.34 -6.99 -4.11
N THR A 54 6.64 -6.06 -3.19
CA THR A 54 6.94 -6.38 -1.79
C THR A 54 5.67 -6.69 -0.98
N LEU A 55 4.51 -6.25 -1.48
CA LEU A 55 3.18 -6.59 -0.99
C LEU A 55 2.36 -7.23 -2.12
N ALA A 56 1.65 -8.34 -1.85
CA ALA A 56 0.71 -8.92 -2.81
C ALA A 56 -0.51 -8.01 -3.00
N TRP A 57 -1.05 -7.88 -4.21
CA TRP A 57 -2.19 -6.99 -4.47
C TRP A 57 -3.43 -7.39 -3.67
N SER A 58 -3.69 -8.70 -3.51
CA SER A 58 -4.79 -9.19 -2.67
C SER A 58 -4.61 -8.79 -1.19
N SER A 59 -3.39 -8.78 -0.68
CA SER A 59 -3.07 -8.30 0.67
C SER A 59 -3.23 -6.78 0.80
N TYR A 60 -2.83 -6.00 -0.21
CA TYR A 60 -3.06 -4.55 -0.25
C TYR A 60 -4.55 -4.20 -0.20
N TYR A 61 -5.39 -4.85 -1.01
CA TYR A 61 -6.83 -4.59 -1.02
C TYR A 61 -7.56 -5.16 0.21
N GLN A 62 -7.08 -6.27 0.79
CA GLN A 62 -7.61 -6.76 2.07
C GLN A 62 -7.35 -5.75 3.18
N GLN A 63 -6.11 -5.29 3.34
CA GLN A 63 -5.78 -4.26 4.34
C GLN A 63 -6.52 -2.94 4.07
N SER A 64 -6.76 -2.59 2.80
CA SER A 64 -7.57 -1.42 2.43
C SER A 64 -9.00 -1.57 2.92
N PHE A 65 -9.62 -2.74 2.70
CA PHE A 65 -10.97 -3.04 3.16
C PHE A 65 -11.06 -2.97 4.69
N ASP A 66 -10.16 -3.67 5.40
CA ASP A 66 -10.14 -3.73 6.86
C ASP A 66 -9.97 -2.32 7.48
N ARG A 67 -9.16 -1.46 6.85
CA ARG A 67 -8.99 -0.07 7.29
C ARG A 67 -10.17 0.83 6.93
N LEU A 68 -10.83 0.60 5.79
CA LEU A 68 -12.02 1.35 5.41
C LEU A 68 -13.19 1.04 6.34
N THR A 69 -13.40 -0.21 6.75
CA THR A 69 -14.55 -0.59 7.61
C THR A 69 -14.52 0.01 9.01
N VAL A 70 -13.35 0.45 9.50
CA VAL A 70 -13.22 1.13 10.80
C VAL A 70 -13.29 2.66 10.72
N LEU A 71 -13.42 3.24 9.50
CA LEU A 71 -13.64 4.68 9.34
C LEU A 71 -15.09 5.08 9.69
N PRO A 72 -15.36 6.38 9.93
CA PRO A 72 -16.72 6.85 10.19
C PRO A 72 -17.61 6.66 8.95
N PRO A 73 -18.87 6.21 9.12
CA PRO A 73 -19.75 5.91 8.00
C PRO A 73 -20.06 7.14 7.14
N SER A 74 -19.87 7.01 5.83
CA SER A 74 -20.10 8.07 4.85
C SER A 74 -20.28 7.50 3.44
N LEU A 75 -20.88 8.30 2.54
CA LEU A 75 -21.00 7.94 1.11
C LEU A 75 -19.65 7.72 0.42
N GLU A 76 -18.58 8.36 0.92
CA GLU A 76 -17.21 8.11 0.48
C GLU A 76 -16.72 6.73 0.97
N GLN A 77 -16.99 6.36 2.23
CA GLN A 77 -16.65 5.04 2.78
C GLN A 77 -17.35 3.94 1.97
N ASP A 78 -18.66 4.04 1.77
CA ASP A 78 -19.45 3.06 1.03
C ASP A 78 -18.92 2.88 -0.41
N ALA A 79 -18.66 4.01 -1.10
CA ALA A 79 -18.11 3.99 -2.45
C ALA A 79 -16.73 3.32 -2.51
N ARG A 80 -15.85 3.61 -1.55
CA ARG A 80 -14.51 3.01 -1.47
C ARG A 80 -14.56 1.53 -1.08
N LEU A 81 -15.47 1.12 -0.19
CA LEU A 81 -15.67 -0.28 0.20
C LEU A 81 -16.15 -1.11 -1.00
N GLU A 82 -17.17 -0.66 -1.73
CA GLU A 82 -17.67 -1.34 -2.94
C GLU A 82 -16.55 -1.51 -3.99
N ALA A 83 -15.80 -0.44 -4.28
CA ALA A 83 -14.67 -0.50 -5.21
C ALA A 83 -13.58 -1.47 -4.71
N THR A 84 -13.27 -1.45 -3.41
CA THR A 84 -12.23 -2.31 -2.80
C THR A 84 -12.61 -3.79 -2.85
N VAL A 85 -13.88 -4.15 -2.66
CA VAL A 85 -14.34 -5.54 -2.82
C VAL A 85 -14.15 -6.04 -4.27
N ASN A 86 -14.48 -5.21 -5.26
CA ASN A 86 -14.25 -5.54 -6.67
C ASN A 86 -12.75 -5.69 -6.99
N LEU A 87 -11.92 -4.77 -6.49
CA LEU A 87 -10.47 -4.80 -6.66
C LEU A 87 -9.81 -5.99 -5.93
N LEU A 88 -10.28 -6.36 -4.74
CA LEU A 88 -9.81 -7.54 -4.01
C LEU A 88 -10.12 -8.84 -4.76
N SER A 89 -11.31 -8.94 -5.35
CA SER A 89 -11.69 -10.08 -6.21
C SER A 89 -10.76 -10.18 -7.42
N LEU A 90 -10.54 -9.06 -8.13
CA LEU A 90 -9.63 -8.97 -9.26
C LEU A 90 -8.18 -9.32 -8.89
N ALA A 91 -7.70 -8.84 -7.74
CA ALA A 91 -6.35 -9.09 -7.26
C ALA A 91 -6.13 -10.55 -6.86
N ARG A 92 -7.12 -11.22 -6.24
CA ARG A 92 -7.05 -12.66 -5.96
C ARG A 92 -6.90 -13.48 -7.24
N LYS A 93 -7.58 -13.13 -8.33
CA LYS A 93 -7.40 -13.78 -9.64
C LYS A 93 -5.98 -13.60 -10.19
N ARG A 94 -5.42 -12.39 -10.07
CA ARG A 94 -4.05 -12.09 -10.51
C ARG A 94 -3.02 -12.85 -9.67
N ASP A 95 -3.16 -12.84 -8.35
CA ASP A 95 -2.23 -13.52 -7.45
C ASP A 95 -2.35 -15.06 -7.52
N ALA A 96 -3.50 -15.59 -7.96
CA ALA A 96 -3.69 -17.01 -8.33
C ALA A 96 -3.21 -17.37 -9.75
N GLY A 97 -2.78 -16.39 -10.56
CA GLY A 97 -2.34 -16.60 -11.95
C GLY A 97 -3.47 -16.81 -12.97
N GLU A 98 -4.74 -16.58 -12.59
CA GLU A 98 -5.90 -16.70 -13.50
C GLU A 98 -5.93 -15.58 -14.56
N ILE A 99 -5.29 -14.44 -14.28
CA ILE A 99 -5.16 -13.31 -15.22
C ILE A 99 -3.72 -12.80 -15.27
N ALA A 100 -3.29 -12.36 -16.46
CA ALA A 100 -1.97 -11.77 -16.66
C ALA A 100 -1.83 -10.42 -15.93
N PRO A 101 -0.61 -10.01 -15.52
CA PRO A 101 -0.36 -8.73 -14.86
C PRO A 101 -0.90 -7.52 -15.64
N ASP A 102 -0.69 -7.46 -16.96
CA ASP A 102 -1.16 -6.34 -17.79
C ASP A 102 -2.70 -6.24 -17.82
N ALA A 103 -3.38 -7.39 -17.88
CA ALA A 103 -4.84 -7.47 -17.85
C ALA A 103 -5.40 -7.09 -16.46
N PHE A 104 -4.66 -7.37 -15.40
CA PHE A 104 -4.96 -6.87 -14.06
C PHE A 104 -4.81 -5.35 -13.97
N GLU A 105 -3.70 -4.78 -14.42
CA GLU A 105 -3.45 -3.32 -14.35
C GLU A 105 -4.50 -2.52 -15.14
N GLN A 106 -4.88 -3.00 -16.33
CA GLN A 106 -5.94 -2.38 -17.13
C GLN A 106 -7.30 -2.38 -16.40
N GLN A 107 -7.71 -3.51 -15.83
CA GLN A 107 -8.98 -3.62 -15.09
C GLN A 107 -8.95 -2.83 -13.78
N ARG A 108 -7.80 -2.82 -13.09
CA ARG A 108 -7.56 -2.02 -11.88
C ARG A 108 -7.75 -0.53 -12.18
N ALA A 109 -7.12 -0.02 -13.24
CA ALA A 109 -7.25 1.37 -13.66
C ALA A 109 -8.69 1.76 -14.01
N VAL A 110 -9.46 0.87 -14.67
CA VAL A 110 -10.89 1.12 -14.98
C VAL A 110 -11.74 1.20 -13.71
N LEU A 111 -11.52 0.33 -12.72
CA LEU A 111 -12.23 0.35 -11.44
C LEU A 111 -11.86 1.59 -10.61
N GLU A 112 -10.58 1.96 -10.57
CA GLU A 112 -10.10 3.17 -9.88
C GLU A 112 -10.63 4.46 -10.54
N ALA A 113 -10.66 4.53 -11.88
CA ALA A 113 -11.24 5.67 -12.60
C ALA A 113 -12.75 5.80 -12.34
N ARG A 114 -13.49 4.68 -12.29
CA ARG A 114 -14.92 4.68 -11.92
C ARG A 114 -15.14 5.17 -10.49
N LEU A 115 -14.30 4.75 -9.54
CA LEU A 115 -14.34 5.24 -8.16
C LEU A 115 -14.06 6.75 -8.12
N ALA A 116 -13.01 7.21 -8.78
CA ALA A 116 -12.66 8.64 -8.83
C ALA A 116 -13.80 9.49 -9.40
N GLN A 117 -14.43 9.06 -10.50
CA GLN A 117 -15.60 9.72 -11.06
C GLN A 117 -16.77 9.76 -10.06
N ARG A 118 -17.04 8.65 -9.36
CA ARG A 118 -18.12 8.61 -8.36
C ARG A 118 -17.86 9.61 -7.22
N LEU A 119 -16.64 9.68 -6.70
CA LEU A 119 -16.25 10.61 -5.63
C LEU A 119 -16.23 12.09 -6.08
N GLN A 120 -16.17 12.38 -7.39
CA GLN A 120 -16.30 13.73 -7.94
C GLN A 120 -17.76 14.21 -8.10
N HIS A 121 -18.73 13.29 -7.98
CA HIS A 121 -20.16 13.58 -8.09
C HIS A 121 -20.91 13.42 -6.75
N GLN A 122 -20.16 13.38 -5.64
CA GLN A 122 -20.65 13.39 -4.25
C GLN A 122 -20.51 14.79 -3.64
#